data_AF-A0A560MAC0-F1
#
_entry.id   AF-A0A560MAC0-F1
#
_cell.length_a   1.000
_cell.length_b   1.000
_cell.length_c   1.000
_cell.angle_alpha   90.00
_cell.angle_beta   90.00
_cell.angle_gamma   90.00
#
_symmetry.space_group_name_H-M   'P 1'
#
loop_
_entity.id
_entity.type
_entity.pdbx_description
1 polymer ?
#
loop_
_entity_poly.entity_id
_entity_poly.type
_entity_poly.pdbx_seq_one_letter_code
_entity_poly.pdbx_strand_id
1 'polypeptide(L)' 'MSDRNLKPHAEAALAMALWSEEYGAQNGGSMDFWDGLSSRRKHLCASIIDRILYAAHENGRALLSRLEER' A
#
# COMPACT_ATOMS: atom_id res chain seq x y z
N MET A 1 6.80 4.78 -18.14
CA MET A 1 6.36 4.51 -16.76
C MET A 1 7.50 3.75 -16.08
N SER A 2 8.01 4.19 -14.92
CA SER A 2 9.13 3.52 -14.25
C SER A 2 8.72 2.15 -13.69
N ASP A 3 9.62 1.17 -13.66
CA ASP A 3 9.41 -0.16 -13.06
C ASP A 3 8.91 -0.07 -11.61
N ARG A 4 9.26 1.01 -10.90
CA ARG A 4 8.79 1.33 -9.54
C ARG A 4 7.25 1.39 -9.46
N ASN A 5 6.60 1.96 -10.47
CA ASN A 5 5.15 2.11 -10.48
C ASN A 5 4.40 0.79 -10.73
N LEU A 6 5.08 -0.22 -11.29
CA LEU A 6 4.49 -1.52 -11.57
C LEU A 6 4.50 -2.46 -10.35
N LYS A 7 5.32 -2.15 -9.34
CA LYS A 7 5.47 -2.93 -8.11
C LYS A 7 5.47 -2.01 -6.89
N PRO A 8 4.35 -1.31 -6.60
CA PRO A 8 4.27 -0.49 -5.40
C PRO A 8 4.37 -1.38 -4.16
N HIS A 9 5.05 -0.88 -3.12
CA HIS A 9 5.03 -1.51 -1.82
C HIS A 9 3.66 -1.33 -1.14
N ALA A 10 3.40 -2.06 -0.06
CA ALA A 10 2.08 -2.16 0.57
C ALA A 10 1.51 -0.79 0.99
N GLU A 11 2.34 0.10 1.51
CA GLU A 11 1.96 1.44 1.94
C GLU A 11 1.58 2.34 0.77
N ALA A 12 2.30 2.25 -0.35
CA ALA A 12 1.95 2.96 -1.58
C ALA A 12 0.63 2.44 -2.16
N ALA A 13 0.41 1.12 -2.12
CA ALA A 13 -0.85 0.52 -2.50
C ALA A 13 -2.02 0.99 -1.62
N LEU A 14 -1.81 1.04 -0.30
CA LEU A 14 -2.80 1.55 0.64
C LEU A 14 -3.10 3.04 0.40
N ALA A 15 -2.07 3.84 0.13
CA ALA A 15 -2.24 5.26 -0.15
C ALA A 15 -3.16 5.52 -1.36
N MET A 16 -3.01 4.75 -2.44
CA MET A 16 -3.91 4.84 -3.60
C MET A 16 -5.37 4.53 -3.23
N ALA A 17 -5.59 3.60 -2.31
CA ALA A 17 -6.95 3.25 -1.87
C ALA A 17 -7.56 4.33 -0.95
N LEU A 18 -6.78 4.87 -0.02
CA LEU A 18 -7.24 5.90 0.93
C LEU A 18 -7.53 7.25 0.25
N TRP A 19 -6.77 7.59 -0.78
CA TRP A 19 -6.87 8.86 -1.50
C TRP A 19 -7.10 8.64 -3.00
N SER A 20 -8.03 7.73 -3.32
CA SER A 20 -8.29 7.29 -4.70
C SER A 20 -8.69 8.41 -5.65
N GLU A 21 -9.42 9.42 -5.17
CA GLU A 21 -9.77 10.61 -5.96
C GLU A 21 -8.53 11.47 -6.27
N GLU A 22 -7.70 11.76 -5.27
CA GLU A 22 -6.45 12.53 -5.45
C GLU A 22 -5.47 11.77 -6.36
N TYR A 23 -5.39 10.45 -6.18
CA TYR A 23 -4.60 9.56 -7.02
C TYR A 23 -5.12 9.52 -8.46
N GLY A 24 -6.43 9.45 -8.68
CA GLY A 24 -7.03 9.47 -10.01
C GLY A 24 -6.91 10.81 -10.72
N ALA A 25 -6.80 11.91 -9.96
CA ALA A 25 -6.60 13.26 -10.50
C ALA A 25 -5.13 13.57 -10.85
N GLN A 26 -4.16 12.83 -10.33
CA GLN A 26 -2.76 13.03 -10.70
C GLN A 26 -2.40 12.36 -12.03
N ASN A 27 -1.40 12.89 -12.73
CA ASN A 27 -0.88 12.34 -13.99
C ASN A 27 0.40 11.51 -13.80
N GLY A 28 0.43 10.63 -12.79
CA GLY A 28 1.60 9.82 -12.43
C GLY A 28 1.24 8.38 -12.08
N GLY A 29 2.25 7.55 -11.79
CA GLY A 29 2.01 6.19 -11.29
C GLY A 29 1.95 6.10 -9.76
N SER A 30 1.78 4.88 -9.27
CA SER A 30 1.59 4.56 -7.84
C SER A 30 2.70 5.08 -6.93
N MET A 31 3.96 4.95 -7.36
CA MET A 31 5.11 5.42 -6.59
C MET A 31 5.34 6.92 -6.76
N ASP A 32 4.94 7.51 -7.89
CA ASP A 32 4.99 8.97 -8.06
C ASP A 32 3.99 9.65 -7.10
N PHE A 33 2.79 9.06 -6.97
CA PHE A 33 1.81 9.50 -5.98
C PHE A 33 2.37 9.41 -4.57
N TRP A 34 2.91 8.23 -4.22
CA TRP A 34 3.51 7.98 -2.91
C TRP A 34 4.64 8.95 -2.60
N ASP A 35 5.55 9.18 -3.55
CA ASP A 35 6.72 10.04 -3.37
C ASP A 35 6.28 11.48 -3.05
N GLY A 36 5.17 11.95 -3.65
CA GLY A 36 4.56 13.25 -3.40
C GLY A 36 3.80 13.41 -2.08
N LEU A 37 3.53 12.34 -1.33
CA LEU A 37 2.81 12.43 -0.05
C LEU A 37 3.66 13.06 1.06
N SER A 38 2.99 13.78 1.96
CA SER A 38 3.62 14.32 3.17
C SER A 38 4.07 13.21 4.12
N SER A 39 5.10 13.49 4.93
CA SER A 39 5.63 12.54 5.92
C SER A 39 4.56 12.01 6.86
N ARG A 40 3.56 12.83 7.20
CA ARG A 40 2.41 12.43 8.04
C ARG A 40 1.54 11.38 7.35
N ARG A 41 1.22 11.56 6.06
CA ARG A 41 0.42 10.60 5.29
C ARG A 41 1.19 9.29 5.08
N LYS A 42 2.51 9.37 4.86
CA LYS A 42 3.39 8.20 4.78
C LYS A 42 3.41 7.42 6.12
N HIS A 43 3.55 8.12 7.25
CA HIS A 43 3.50 7.51 8.59
C HIS A 43 2.15 6.84 8.89
N LEU A 44 1.05 7.46 8.46
CA LEU A 44 -0.28 6.86 8.62
C LEU A 44 -0.38 5.53 7.90
N CYS A 45 0.10 5.45 6.65
CA CYS A 45 0.07 4.21 5.88
C CYS A 45 0.92 3.13 6.54
N ALA A 46 2.15 3.47 6.95
CA ALA A 46 3.03 2.54 7.67
C ALA A 46 2.35 1.98 8.94
N SER A 47 1.79 2.86 9.77
CA SER A 47 1.09 2.46 11.00
C SER A 47 -0.11 1.54 10.75
N ILE A 48 -0.86 1.76 9.66
CA ILE A 48 -1.98 0.88 9.29
C ILE A 48 -1.47 -0.49 8.85
N ILE A 49 -0.46 -0.53 7.97
CA ILE A 49 0.15 -1.78 7.51
C ILE A 49 0.71 -2.58 8.69
N ASP A 50 1.47 -1.95 9.59
CA ASP A 50 1.99 -2.60 10.80
C ASP A 50 0.88 -3.22 11.64
N ARG A 51 -0.22 -2.50 11.85
CA ARG A 51 -1.37 -3.02 12.62
C ARG A 51 -2.08 -4.17 11.91
N ILE A 52 -2.18 -4.13 10.59
CA ILE A 52 -2.74 -5.24 9.80
C ILE A 52 -1.85 -6.48 9.91
N LEU A 53 -0.54 -6.31 9.76
CA LEU A 53 0.44 -7.41 9.87
C LEU A 53 0.47 -8.00 11.28
N TYR A 54 0.42 -7.15 12.31
CA TYR A 54 0.31 -7.59 13.68
C TYR A 54 -0.99 -8.37 13.91
N ALA A 55 -2.14 -7.82 13.51
CA ALA A 55 -3.42 -8.51 13.65
C ALA A 55 -3.48 -9.82 12.84
N ALA A 56 -2.80 -9.89 11.70
CA ALA A 56 -2.66 -11.10 10.89
C ALA A 56 -1.89 -12.19 11.62
N HIS A 57 -0.78 -11.82 12.24
CA HIS A 57 0.04 -12.70 13.07
C HIS A 57 -0.77 -13.24 14.25
N GLU A 58 -1.48 -12.37 14.98
CA GLU A 58 -2.23 -12.77 16.19
C GLU A 58 -3.49 -13.59 15.89
N ASN A 59 -4.21 -13.28 14.81
CA ASN A 59 -5.53 -13.87 14.55
C ASN A 59 -5.54 -14.91 13.40
N GLY A 60 -4.40 -15.20 12.77
CA GLY A 60 -4.25 -16.19 11.70
C GLY A 60 -4.94 -15.86 10.37
N ARG A 61 -5.59 -14.70 10.23
CA ARG A 61 -6.40 -14.35 9.05
C ARG A 61 -5.61 -13.91 7.81
N ALA A 62 -4.33 -13.59 7.93
CA ALA A 62 -3.59 -12.96 6.81
C ALA A 62 -2.29 -13.64 6.38
N LEU A 63 -2.00 -14.86 6.85
CA LEU A 63 -1.13 -15.73 6.05
C LEU A 63 -2.00 -16.38 4.98
N LEU A 64 -1.73 -16.02 3.72
CA LEU A 64 -2.27 -16.62 2.51
C LEU A 64 -2.40 -18.13 2.66
N SER A 65 -3.61 -18.62 2.89
CA SER A 65 -3.94 -20.04 2.85
C SER A 65 -4.04 -20.56 1.41
N ARG A 66 -3.50 -19.84 0.40
CA ARG A 66 -3.53 -20.25 -1.02
C ARG A 66 -2.34 -19.71 -1.84
N LEU A 67 -1.13 -20.16 -1.48
CA LEU A 67 -0.06 -20.39 -2.46
C LEU A 67 0.21 -21.90 -2.65
N GLU A 68 -0.71 -22.75 -2.19
CA GLU A 68 -0.78 -24.14 -2.65
C GLU A 68 -1.67 -24.17 -3.90
N GLU A 69 -1.19 -24.86 -4.93
CA GLU A 69 -1.76 -25.00 -6.29
C GLU A 69 -1.41 -23.90 -7.31
N ARG A 70 -0.12 -23.80 -7.67
CA ARG A 70 0.31 -23.82 -9.09
C ARG A 70 1.70 -24.43 -9.25
#